data_AF-S8C274-F1
#
_entry.id   AF-S8C274-F1
#
_cell.length_a   1.000
_cell.length_b   1.000
_cell.length_c   1.000
_cell.angle_alpha   90.00
_cell.angle_beta   90.00
_cell.angle_gamma   90.00
#
_symmetry.space_group_name_H-M   'P 1'
#
loop_
_entity.id
_entity.type
_entity.pdbx_description
1 polymer ?
#
loop_
_entity_poly.entity_id
_entity_poly.type
_entity_poly.pdbx_seq_one_letter_code
_entity_poly.pdbx_strand_id
1 'polypeptide(L)'
;MEEEGRFEAEVAEVQTWWNSERFNLTRRPYSARDVVALRGNLRQSYGSNEMAKKLWRTLKSHHANGTASRTFGSLDPVQVLIFIYI
;
A
#
# COMPACT_ATOMS: atom_id res chain seq x y z
N MET A 1 19.44 -15.24 -19.01
CA MET A 1 20.51 -14.78 -18.09
C MET A 1 20.14 -13.42 -17.50
N GLU A 2 20.12 -12.33 -18.27
CA GLU A 2 19.86 -10.98 -17.73
C GLU A 2 18.39 -10.74 -17.35
N GLU A 3 17.45 -11.23 -18.15
CA GLU A 3 16.01 -11.14 -17.85
C GLU A 3 15.61 -11.96 -16.61
N GLU A 4 16.13 -13.19 -16.51
CA GLU A 4 15.90 -14.07 -15.36
C GLU A 4 16.51 -13.49 -14.08
N GLY A 5 17.71 -12.91 -14.14
CA GLY A 5 18.30 -12.20 -13.00
C GLY A 5 17.47 -11.00 -12.54
N ARG A 6 16.93 -10.20 -13.48
CA ARG A 6 16.01 -9.10 -13.14
C ARG A 6 14.71 -9.59 -12.51
N PHE A 7 14.18 -10.70 -13.01
CA PHE A 7 12.98 -11.33 -12.47
C PHE A 7 13.18 -11.76 -11.02
N GLU A 8 14.25 -12.53 -10.74
CA GLU A 8 14.56 -12.97 -9.37
C GLU A 8 14.83 -11.80 -8.42
N ALA A 9 15.48 -10.73 -8.90
CA ALA A 9 15.68 -9.50 -8.12
C ALA A 9 14.34 -8.82 -7.74
N GLU A 10 13.38 -8.76 -8.67
CA GLU A 10 12.06 -8.19 -8.39
C GLU A 10 11.24 -9.08 -7.45
N VAL A 11 11.35 -10.40 -7.57
CA VAL A 11 10.74 -11.34 -6.62
C VAL A 11 11.29 -11.09 -5.21
N ALA A 12 12.61 -10.94 -5.06
CA ALA A 12 13.25 -10.65 -3.79
C ALA A 12 12.82 -9.28 -3.20
N GLU A 13 12.66 -8.25 -4.04
CA GLU A 13 12.16 -6.94 -3.64
C GLU A 13 10.72 -7.03 -3.09
N VAL A 14 9.83 -7.73 -3.80
CA VAL A 14 8.44 -7.93 -3.37
C VAL A 14 8.39 -8.72 -2.06
N GLN A 15 9.21 -9.77 -1.93
CA GLN A 15 9.28 -10.56 -0.71
C GLN A 15 9.75 -9.73 0.48
N THR A 16 10.77 -8.89 0.28
CA THR A 16 11.26 -7.96 1.32
C THR A 16 10.19 -6.96 1.72
N TRP A 17 9.48 -6.39 0.75
CA TRP A 17 8.36 -5.49 0.99
C TRP A 17 7.22 -6.17 1.77
N TRP A 18 6.90 -7.43 1.45
CA TRP A 18 5.89 -8.22 2.16
C TRP A 18 6.26 -8.54 3.60
N ASN A 19 7.54 -8.56 3.94
CA ASN A 19 8.03 -8.78 5.30
C ASN A 19 7.98 -7.50 6.17
N SER A 20 7.53 -6.36 5.62
CA SER A 20 7.34 -5.14 6.41
C SER A 20 6.16 -5.27 7.38
N GLU A 21 6.20 -4.52 8.50
CA GLU A 21 5.16 -4.54 9.55
C GLU A 21 3.74 -4.34 9.00
N ARG A 22 3.62 -3.59 7.88
CA ARG A 22 2.38 -3.32 7.16
C ARG A 22 1.57 -4.59 6.86
N PHE A 23 2.23 -5.72 6.65
CA PHE A 23 1.60 -6.95 6.17
C PHE A 23 1.64 -8.12 7.16
N ASN A 24 2.05 -7.90 8.42
CA ASN A 24 2.14 -8.97 9.43
C ASN A 24 0.83 -9.76 9.62
N LEU A 25 -0.32 -9.13 9.40
CA LEU A 25 -1.64 -9.75 9.51
C LEU A 25 -2.26 -10.13 8.15
N THR A 26 -1.54 -9.93 7.05
CA THR A 26 -2.03 -10.20 5.69
C THR A 26 -1.60 -11.59 5.24
N ARG A 27 -2.56 -12.52 5.13
CA ARG A 27 -2.33 -13.85 4.55
C ARG A 27 -2.60 -13.82 3.05
N ARG A 28 -1.66 -14.29 2.24
CA ARG A 28 -1.76 -14.36 0.78
C ARG A 28 -1.74 -15.83 0.35
N PRO A 29 -2.75 -16.34 -0.37
CA PRO A 29 -2.77 -17.70 -0.90
C PRO A 29 -2.00 -17.80 -2.24
N TYR A 30 -0.92 -17.03 -2.40
CA TYR A 30 -0.08 -16.95 -3.60
C TYR A 30 1.30 -16.41 -3.22
N SER A 31 2.29 -16.67 -4.06
CA SER A 31 3.69 -16.28 -3.83
C SER A 31 4.03 -14.91 -4.43
N ALA A 32 5.17 -14.33 -4.01
CA ALA A 32 5.72 -13.13 -4.65
C ALA A 32 6.04 -13.37 -6.13
N ARG A 33 6.49 -14.59 -6.47
CA ARG A 33 6.77 -15.01 -7.84
C ARG A 33 5.54 -14.95 -8.74
N ASP A 34 4.39 -15.44 -8.26
CA ASP A 34 3.12 -15.41 -9.00
C ASP A 34 2.69 -13.97 -9.32
N VAL A 35 2.94 -13.04 -8.40
CA VAL A 35 2.64 -11.62 -8.60
C VAL A 35 3.58 -10.99 -9.62
N VAL A 36 4.89 -11.25 -9.52
CA VAL A 36 5.88 -10.66 -10.43
C VAL A 36 5.75 -11.23 -11.84
N ALA A 37 5.38 -12.51 -11.99
CA ALA A 37 5.13 -13.14 -13.29
C ALA A 37 4.02 -12.46 -14.10
N LEU A 38 3.10 -11.76 -13.43
CA LEU A 38 2.01 -11.02 -14.06
C LEU A 38 2.29 -9.53 -14.23
N ARG A 39 3.45 -9.03 -13.78
CA ARG A 39 3.83 -7.62 -13.94
C ARG A 39 4.40 -7.37 -15.33
N GLY A 40 4.07 -6.21 -15.88
CA GLY A 40 4.75 -5.68 -17.06
C GLY A 40 6.12 -5.10 -16.73
N ASN A 41 6.92 -4.86 -17.77
CA ASN A 41 8.28 -4.32 -17.63
C ASN A 41 8.33 -2.82 -17.26
N LEU A 42 7.22 -2.08 -17.42
CA LEU A 42 7.13 -0.66 -17.10
C LEU A 42 6.64 -0.47 -15.66
N ARG A 43 7.56 -0.08 -14.77
CA ARG A 43 7.24 0.25 -13.37
C ARG A 43 6.42 1.53 -13.31
N GLN A 44 5.26 1.48 -12.66
CA GLN A 44 4.39 2.61 -12.42
C GLN A 44 4.35 2.93 -10.92
N SER A 45 4.48 4.21 -10.57
CA SER A 45 4.25 4.71 -9.23
C SER A 45 2.91 5.42 -9.16
N TYR A 46 2.08 5.09 -8.17
CA TYR A 46 0.78 5.71 -7.99
C TYR A 46 0.79 6.66 -6.78
N GLY A 47 0.28 7.88 -6.95
CA GLY A 47 0.12 8.84 -5.85
C GLY A 47 -0.79 8.31 -4.72
N SER A 48 -1.69 7.38 -5.04
CA SER A 48 -2.52 6.67 -4.06
C SER A 48 -1.70 5.86 -3.05
N ASN A 49 -0.50 5.39 -3.41
CA ASN A 49 0.37 4.64 -2.49
C ASN A 49 0.86 5.53 -1.34
N GLU A 50 1.19 6.79 -1.61
CA GLU A 50 1.60 7.73 -0.56
C GLU A 50 0.45 8.03 0.40
N MET A 51 -0.77 8.16 -0.14
CA MET A 51 -1.98 8.29 0.69
C MET A 51 -2.29 7.02 1.49
N ALA A 52 -2.06 5.83 0.93
CA ALA A 52 -2.23 4.56 1.65
C ALA A 52 -1.23 4.42 2.82
N LYS A 53 0.02 4.85 2.64
CA LYS A 53 1.03 4.92 3.72
C LYS A 53 0.64 5.92 4.80
N LYS A 54 0.11 7.10 4.42
CA LYS A 54 -0.43 8.08 5.38
C LYS A 54 -1.57 7.47 6.20
N LEU A 55 -2.56 6.89 5.53
CA LEU A 55 -3.71 6.25 6.19
C LEU A 55 -3.28 5.14 7.15
N TRP A 56 -2.37 4.25 6.72
CA TRP A 56 -1.88 3.17 7.59
C TRP A 56 -1.28 3.70 8.89
N ARG A 57 -0.42 4.73 8.81
CA ARG A 57 0.18 5.37 9.99
C ARG A 57 -0.87 6.00 10.90
N THR A 58 -1.83 6.72 10.33
CA THR A 58 -2.94 7.32 11.08
C THR A 58 -3.75 6.26 11.84
N LEU A 59 -4.12 5.16 11.18
CA LEU A 59 -4.90 4.09 11.81
C LEU A 59 -4.11 3.34 12.88
N LYS A 60 -2.81 3.08 12.66
CA LYS A 60 -1.93 2.46 13.67
C LYS A 60 -1.78 3.33 14.91
N SER A 61 -1.64 4.65 14.75
CA SER A 61 -1.61 5.61 15.85
C SER A 61 -2.91 5.60 16.66
N HIS A 62 -4.06 5.69 15.97
CA HIS A 62 -5.36 5.62 16.62
C HIS A 62 -5.59 4.31 17.36
N HIS A 63 -5.22 3.18 16.75
CA HIS A 63 -5.31 1.87 17.39
C HIS A 63 -4.45 1.77 18.67
N ALA A 64 -3.21 2.25 18.62
CA ALA A 64 -2.33 2.28 19.80
C ALA A 64 -2.87 3.16 20.92
N ASN A 65 -3.55 4.26 20.57
CA ASN A 65 -4.12 5.22 21.52
C ASN A 65 -5.56 4.88 21.95
N GLY A 66 -6.18 3.83 21.42
CA GLY A 66 -7.59 3.50 21.68
C GLY A 66 -8.59 4.56 21.18
N THR A 67 -8.20 5.34 20.16
CA THR A 67 -9.02 6.42 19.58
C THR A 67 -9.47 6.07 18.16
N ALA A 68 -10.24 6.96 17.51
CA ALA A 68 -10.70 6.77 16.15
C ALA A 68 -10.58 8.06 15.32
N SER A 69 -10.38 7.90 14.01
CA SER A 69 -10.56 8.97 13.03
C SER A 69 -12.02 8.98 12.56
N ARG A 70 -12.64 10.15 12.51
CA ARG A 70 -14.04 10.31 12.06
C ARG A 70 -14.06 10.87 10.64
N THR A 71 -15.04 10.45 9.85
CA THR A 71 -15.27 10.94 8.48
C THR A 71 -16.77 10.83 8.14
N PHE A 72 -17.18 11.38 7.02
CA PHE A 72 -18.52 11.25 6.44
C PHE A 72 -18.41 11.09 4.93
N GLY A 73 -19.50 10.66 4.27
CA GLY A 73 -19.53 10.49 2.82
C GLY A 73 -19.57 11.83 2.09
N SER A 74 -18.43 12.26 1.57
CA SER A 74 -18.36 13.44 0.69
C SER A 74 -18.96 13.12 -0.67
N LEU A 75 -19.91 13.94 -1.13
CA LEU A 75 -20.65 13.76 -2.38
C LEU A 75 -19.99 14.46 -3.57
N ASP A 76 -19.21 15.51 -3.29
CA ASP A 76 -18.60 16.36 -4.30
C ASP A 76 -17.23 16.91 -3.83
N PRO A 77 -16.43 17.49 -4.75
CA PRO A 77 -15.11 18.03 -4.40
C PRO A 77 -15.13 19.25 -3.46
N VAL A 78 -16.21 20.04 -3.43
CA VAL A 78 -16.33 21.19 -2.52
C VAL A 78 -16.42 20.69 -1.08
N GLN A 79 -17.20 19.64 -0.84
CA GLN A 79 -17.29 18.99 0.46
C GLN A 79 -15.93 18.41 0.91
N VAL A 80 -15.17 17.80 -0.01
CA VAL A 80 -13.81 17.30 0.29
C VAL A 80 -12.90 18.44 0.72
N LEU A 81 -12.90 19.56 -0.01
CA LEU A 81 -12.07 20.71 0.30
C LEU A 81 -12.40 21.28 1.68
N ILE A 82 -13.68 21.52 1.97
CA ILE A 82 -14.13 22.03 3.27
C ILE A 82 -13.60 21.13 4.40
N PHE A 83 -13.70 19.80 4.25
CA PHE A 83 -13.26 18.87 5.29
C PHE A 83 -11.74 18.81 5.49
N ILE A 84 -10.93 19.05 4.46
CA ILE A 84 -9.46 19.03 4.61
C ILE A 84 -8.95 20.18 5.50
N TYR A 85 -9.71 21.27 5.64
CA TYR A 85 -9.34 22.45 6.44
C TYR A 85 -9.93 22.48 7.86
N ILE A 86 -10.65 21.42 8.28
CA ILE A 86 -11.29 21.31 9.61
C ILE A 86 -10.61 20.19 10.39
#